data_AF-A0A644UP46-F1
#
_entry.id   AF-A0A644UP46-F1
#
_cell.length_a   1.000
_cell.length_b   1.000
_cell.length_c   1.000
_cell.angle_alpha   90.00
_cell.angle_beta   90.00
_cell.angle_gamma   90.00
#
_symmetry.space_group_name_H-M   'P 1'
#
loop_
_entity.id
_entity.type
_entity.pdbx_description
1 polymer ?
#
loop_
_entity_poly.entity_id
_entity_poly.type
_entity_poly.pdbx_seq_one_letter_code
_entity_poly.pdbx_strand_id
1 'polypeptide(L)'
;MKINEELCLSCGECLPYCPMGAIEMGDTAQINQDECVECGICIRQIECPVEAFYEPAETMMWPRSLRKVFSDPTAKHENTGVRGRGTEEVKTNDVTARFKRGYYGMALEFGRPGVGTRIGDVEVFTTTLAQAGIEFEPNNPLTYLMEDVHTGVIKEEVRNEKVLSAIVEFVIPEAQLEDFVGKIRGAASQAKCMFSWGIVARYEPDGTLPVVERLAELGIDVPRNMKVNVGLGRPKGED
;
A
#
# COMPACT_ATOMS: atom_id res chain seq x y z
N MET A 1 -17.95 -4.03 8.25
CA MET A 1 -18.01 -5.19 9.16
C MET A 1 -18.73 -4.81 10.44
N LYS A 2 -19.65 -5.65 10.93
CA LYS A 2 -20.40 -5.45 12.18
C LYS A 2 -20.51 -6.76 12.97
N ILE A 3 -20.88 -6.65 14.23
CA ILE A 3 -21.15 -7.78 15.14
C ILE A 3 -22.64 -7.72 15.51
N ASN A 4 -23.34 -8.84 15.43
CA ASN A 4 -24.71 -8.96 15.91
C ASN A 4 -24.71 -9.07 17.45
N GLU A 5 -25.19 -8.03 18.11
CA GLU A 5 -25.21 -7.92 19.57
C GLU A 5 -26.07 -9.02 20.23
N GLU A 6 -27.15 -9.45 19.59
CA GLU A 6 -28.05 -10.50 20.14
C GLU A 6 -27.39 -11.88 20.17
N LEU A 7 -26.42 -12.12 19.29
CA LEU A 7 -25.69 -13.38 19.23
C LEU A 7 -24.41 -13.36 20.06
N CYS A 8 -23.83 -12.18 20.28
CA CYS A 8 -22.52 -12.04 20.92
C CYS A 8 -22.52 -12.58 22.36
N LEU A 9 -21.57 -13.48 22.65
CA LEU A 9 -21.37 -14.03 24.00
C LEU A 9 -20.41 -13.20 24.88
N SER A 10 -19.90 -12.08 24.37
CA SER A 10 -18.93 -11.21 25.06
C SER A 10 -17.68 -11.93 25.59
N CYS A 11 -17.22 -12.97 24.89
CA CYS A 11 -16.07 -13.79 25.32
C CYS A 11 -14.70 -13.14 25.11
N GLY A 12 -14.58 -12.14 24.22
CA GLY A 12 -13.34 -11.42 23.96
C GLY A 12 -12.29 -12.15 23.10
N GLU A 13 -12.53 -13.40 22.70
CA GLU A 13 -11.59 -14.20 21.88
C GLU A 13 -11.27 -13.53 20.52
N CYS A 14 -12.14 -12.65 20.04
CA CYS A 14 -11.96 -11.96 18.78
C CYS A 14 -10.94 -10.81 18.81
N LEU A 15 -10.68 -10.23 19.99
CA LEU A 15 -9.84 -9.04 20.16
C LEU A 15 -8.43 -9.19 19.55
N PRO A 16 -7.64 -10.25 19.84
CA PRO A 16 -6.27 -10.36 19.34
C PRO A 16 -6.19 -10.60 17.82
N TYR A 17 -7.29 -10.99 17.18
CA TYR A 17 -7.33 -11.26 15.74
C TYR A 17 -7.49 -10.00 14.88
N CYS A 18 -7.94 -8.89 15.46
CA CYS A 18 -8.08 -7.65 14.71
C CYS A 18 -6.71 -6.98 14.55
N PRO A 19 -6.11 -6.95 13.34
CA PRO A 19 -4.79 -6.33 13.16
C PRO A 19 -4.81 -4.81 13.45
N MET A 20 -5.99 -4.19 13.38
CA MET A 20 -6.18 -2.77 13.66
C MET A 20 -6.57 -2.47 15.10
N GLY A 21 -6.73 -3.48 15.95
CA GLY A 21 -7.27 -3.29 17.29
C GLY A 21 -8.66 -2.63 17.30
N ALA A 22 -9.40 -2.73 16.19
CA ALA A 22 -10.68 -2.04 16.00
C ALA A 22 -11.87 -2.77 16.62
N ILE A 23 -11.66 -3.88 17.35
CA ILE A 23 -12.71 -4.56 18.11
C ILE A 23 -12.57 -4.12 19.56
N GLU A 24 -13.64 -3.57 20.11
CA GLU A 24 -13.72 -3.03 21.47
C GLU A 24 -14.76 -3.81 22.29
N MET A 25 -14.53 -3.96 23.59
CA MET A 25 -15.47 -4.61 24.49
C MET A 25 -16.35 -3.58 25.19
N GLY A 26 -17.67 -3.73 25.05
CA GLY A 26 -18.69 -3.14 25.92
C GLY A 26 -19.52 -4.25 26.57
N ASP A 27 -20.84 -4.04 26.65
CA ASP A 27 -21.80 -5.11 27.02
C ASP A 27 -21.74 -6.27 26.02
N THR A 28 -21.53 -5.95 24.74
CA THR A 28 -21.15 -6.85 23.67
C THR A 28 -19.90 -6.34 22.94
N ALA A 29 -19.22 -7.21 22.20
CA ALA A 29 -18.12 -6.78 21.35
C ALA A 29 -18.65 -5.91 20.20
N GLN A 30 -18.01 -4.77 19.98
CA GLN A 30 -18.34 -3.84 18.90
C GLN A 30 -17.12 -3.55 18.03
N ILE A 31 -17.35 -3.16 16.77
CA ILE A 31 -16.28 -2.78 15.85
C ILE A 31 -16.27 -1.27 15.72
N ASN A 32 -15.15 -0.64 16.03
CA ASN A 32 -14.88 0.76 15.74
C ASN A 32 -14.88 0.95 14.22
N GLN A 33 -15.95 1.58 13.73
CA GLN A 33 -16.19 1.75 12.30
C GLN A 33 -15.26 2.79 11.66
N ASP A 34 -14.53 3.60 12.42
CA ASP A 34 -13.55 4.54 11.87
C ASP A 34 -12.17 3.88 11.71
N GLU A 35 -11.83 2.97 12.62
CA GLU A 35 -10.54 2.26 12.62
C GLU A 35 -10.56 0.93 11.84
N CYS A 36 -11.75 0.38 11.57
CA CYS A 36 -11.89 -0.84 10.79
C CYS A 36 -11.54 -0.61 9.32
N VAL A 37 -10.58 -1.39 8.81
CA VAL A 37 -10.13 -1.37 7.42
C VAL A 37 -10.80 -2.43 6.55
N GLU A 38 -11.86 -3.09 7.04
CA GLU A 38 -12.63 -4.09 6.27
C GLU A 38 -11.80 -5.25 5.70
N CYS A 39 -10.71 -5.63 6.40
CA CYS A 39 -9.83 -6.72 5.96
C CYS A 39 -10.49 -8.10 5.96
N GLY A 40 -11.61 -8.29 6.67
CA GLY A 40 -12.38 -9.54 6.73
C GLY A 40 -11.75 -10.67 7.53
N ILE A 41 -10.63 -10.45 8.24
CA ILE A 41 -10.01 -11.47 9.11
C ILE A 41 -10.99 -11.94 10.18
N CYS A 42 -11.75 -11.01 10.77
CA CYS A 42 -12.66 -11.30 11.86
C CYS A 42 -13.82 -12.24 11.49
N ILE A 43 -14.27 -12.26 10.25
CA ILE A 43 -15.32 -13.20 9.80
C ILE A 43 -14.72 -14.48 9.21
N ARG A 44 -13.51 -14.43 8.64
CA ARG A 44 -12.90 -15.59 7.95
C ARG A 44 -12.00 -16.45 8.81
N GLN A 45 -11.44 -15.91 9.90
CA GLN A 45 -10.39 -16.57 10.68
C GLN A 45 -10.79 -16.78 12.14
N ILE A 46 -11.72 -15.97 12.66
CA ILE A 46 -12.23 -16.16 14.02
C ILE A 46 -13.34 -17.20 13.94
N GLU A 47 -13.12 -18.35 14.56
CA GLU A 47 -14.16 -19.36 14.77
C GLU A 47 -15.12 -18.90 15.87
N CYS A 48 -15.92 -17.87 15.57
CA CYS A 48 -16.93 -17.38 16.49
C CYS A 48 -18.02 -18.45 16.65
N PRO A 49 -18.25 -19.01 17.86
CA PRO A 49 -19.14 -20.15 18.05
C PRO A 49 -20.62 -19.85 17.77
N VAL A 50 -20.96 -18.57 17.65
CA VAL A 50 -22.29 -18.02 17.44
C VAL A 50 -22.39 -17.21 16.14
N GLU A 51 -21.35 -17.24 15.31
CA GLU A 51 -21.31 -16.59 13.99
C GLU A 51 -21.77 -15.12 14.01
N ALA A 52 -21.43 -14.38 15.06
CA ALA A 52 -21.94 -13.02 15.27
C ALA A 52 -21.41 -11.97 14.26
N PHE A 53 -20.33 -12.24 13.52
CA PHE A 53 -19.77 -11.30 12.55
C PHE A 53 -20.54 -11.32 11.23
N TYR A 54 -20.80 -10.14 10.67
CA TYR A 54 -21.42 -10.02 9.35
C TYR A 54 -20.93 -8.80 8.58
N GLU A 55 -20.97 -8.91 7.25
CA GLU A 55 -20.62 -7.85 6.31
C GLU A 55 -21.88 -7.12 5.82
N PRO A 56 -22.18 -5.90 6.30
CA PRO A 56 -23.33 -5.14 5.81
C PRO A 56 -23.09 -4.61 4.40
N ALA A 57 -24.17 -4.38 3.63
CA ALA A 57 -24.12 -3.93 2.23
C ALA A 57 -23.32 -2.62 2.04
N GLU A 58 -23.35 -1.72 3.04
CA GLU A 58 -22.58 -0.47 3.07
C GLU A 58 -21.05 -0.68 2.95
N THR A 59 -20.54 -1.87 3.27
CA THR A 59 -19.11 -2.22 3.11
C THR A 59 -18.66 -2.15 1.66
N MET A 60 -19.59 -2.36 0.71
CA MET A 60 -19.32 -2.31 -0.73
C MET A 60 -19.75 -0.98 -1.37
N MET A 61 -20.25 -0.01 -0.59
CA MET A 61 -20.64 1.29 -1.10
C MET A 61 -19.44 2.23 -1.14
N TRP A 62 -19.30 3.00 -2.23
CA TRP A 62 -18.31 4.07 -2.31
C TRP A 62 -18.62 5.17 -1.27
N PRO A 63 -17.60 5.77 -0.59
CA PRO A 63 -16.15 5.49 -0.68
C PRO A 63 -15.66 4.35 0.22
N ARG A 64 -16.49 3.84 1.13
CA ARG A 64 -16.14 2.82 2.12
C ARG A 64 -15.61 1.51 1.52
N SER A 65 -16.04 1.16 0.32
CA SER A 65 -15.54 -0.01 -0.42
C SER A 65 -14.02 -0.01 -0.61
N LEU A 66 -13.38 1.17 -0.58
CA LEU A 66 -11.93 1.33 -0.61
C LEU A 66 -11.23 0.55 0.50
N ARG A 67 -11.79 0.55 1.71
CA ARG A 67 -11.21 -0.16 2.85
C ARG A 67 -11.01 -1.62 2.52
N LYS A 68 -12.04 -2.26 1.96
CA LYS A 68 -12.01 -3.67 1.59
C LYS A 68 -11.00 -3.93 0.48
N VAL A 69 -11.06 -3.18 -0.62
CA VAL A 69 -10.17 -3.46 -1.79
C VAL A 69 -8.69 -3.25 -1.48
N PHE A 70 -8.35 -2.30 -0.59
CA PHE A 70 -6.97 -2.08 -0.15
C PHE A 70 -6.52 -2.98 1.02
N SER A 71 -7.43 -3.71 1.68
CA SER A 71 -7.09 -4.44 2.92
C SER A 71 -7.41 -5.92 2.91
N ASP A 72 -8.32 -6.36 2.03
CA ASP A 72 -8.72 -7.74 1.86
C ASP A 72 -7.99 -8.34 0.64
N PRO A 73 -7.07 -9.32 0.83
CA PRO A 73 -6.34 -9.92 -0.27
C PRO A 73 -7.23 -10.69 -1.27
N THR A 74 -8.49 -10.96 -0.92
CA THR A 74 -9.46 -11.63 -1.79
C THR A 74 -10.29 -10.66 -2.64
N ALA A 75 -10.29 -9.37 -2.29
CA ALA A 75 -11.02 -8.34 -3.01
C ALA A 75 -10.28 -7.89 -4.29
N LYS A 76 -11.02 -7.26 -5.21
CA LYS A 76 -10.49 -6.73 -6.47
C LYS A 76 -10.86 -5.25 -6.61
N HIS A 77 -9.96 -4.46 -7.16
CA HIS A 77 -10.29 -3.10 -7.59
C HIS A 77 -11.08 -3.15 -8.90
N GLU A 78 -12.33 -2.70 -8.89
CA GLU A 78 -13.19 -2.70 -10.10
C GLU A 78 -12.62 -1.82 -11.22
N ASN A 79 -12.00 -0.70 -10.86
CA ASN A 79 -11.48 0.28 -11.82
C ASN A 79 -10.20 -0.17 -12.56
N THR A 80 -9.36 -0.99 -11.90
CA THR A 80 -8.05 -1.37 -12.44
C THR A 80 -7.98 -2.85 -12.84
N GLY A 81 -8.91 -3.67 -12.34
CA GLY A 81 -8.84 -5.13 -12.44
C GLY A 81 -7.69 -5.76 -11.65
N VAL A 82 -6.83 -4.95 -11.03
CA VAL A 82 -5.68 -5.40 -10.24
C VAL A 82 -6.17 -5.97 -8.92
N ARG A 83 -5.56 -7.09 -8.52
CA ARG A 83 -5.75 -7.69 -7.19
C ARG A 83 -4.67 -7.13 -6.27
N GLY A 84 -5.07 -6.49 -5.17
CA GLY A 84 -4.13 -5.97 -4.16
C GLY A 84 -3.82 -4.48 -4.29
N ARG A 85 -2.85 -4.03 -3.49
CA ARG A 85 -2.63 -2.61 -3.13
C ARG A 85 -1.73 -1.82 -4.09
N GLY A 86 -1.15 -2.51 -5.06
CA GLY A 86 -0.23 -1.99 -6.06
C GLY A 86 -0.24 -2.91 -7.27
N THR A 87 0.59 -2.63 -8.25
CA THR A 87 0.68 -3.43 -9.48
C THR A 87 1.53 -4.69 -9.26
N GLU A 88 1.76 -5.46 -10.33
CA GLU A 88 2.74 -6.54 -10.29
C GLU A 88 4.19 -6.03 -10.08
N GLU A 89 4.45 -4.73 -10.26
CA GLU A 89 5.76 -4.09 -10.05
C GLU A 89 6.90 -4.85 -10.79
N VAL A 90 7.98 -5.20 -10.06
CA VAL A 90 9.15 -5.92 -10.56
C VAL A 90 8.85 -7.36 -10.98
N LYS A 91 7.72 -7.93 -10.53
CA LYS A 91 7.40 -9.36 -10.69
C LYS A 91 7.23 -9.76 -12.15
N THR A 92 6.89 -8.81 -13.00
CA THR A 92 6.70 -9.01 -14.43
C THR A 92 7.74 -8.26 -15.26
N ASN A 93 8.77 -7.66 -14.66
CA ASN A 93 9.73 -6.84 -15.39
C ASN A 93 10.51 -7.63 -16.46
N ASP A 94 10.70 -8.94 -16.23
CA ASP A 94 11.31 -9.87 -17.18
C ASP A 94 10.43 -10.15 -18.40
N VAL A 95 9.18 -9.71 -18.44
CA VAL A 95 8.33 -9.73 -19.65
C VAL A 95 7.89 -8.34 -20.10
N THR A 96 7.77 -7.37 -19.18
CA THR A 96 7.26 -6.01 -19.47
C THR A 96 8.35 -4.98 -19.78
N ALA A 97 9.58 -5.17 -19.31
CA ALA A 97 10.66 -4.17 -19.39
C ALA A 97 10.24 -2.78 -18.85
N ARG A 98 9.38 -2.75 -17.82
CA ARG A 98 8.88 -1.53 -17.18
C ARG A 98 10.00 -0.71 -16.50
N PHE A 99 10.96 -1.38 -15.88
CA PHE A 99 12.13 -0.77 -15.25
C PHE A 99 13.35 -1.00 -16.14
N LYS A 100 13.77 0.08 -16.81
CA LYS A 100 14.88 0.12 -17.77
C LYS A 100 16.20 0.45 -17.09
N ARG A 101 17.32 0.18 -17.78
CA ARG A 101 18.63 0.67 -17.31
C ARG A 101 18.65 2.20 -17.30
N GLY A 102 19.33 2.81 -16.32
CA GLY A 102 19.32 4.25 -16.13
C GLY A 102 18.11 4.76 -15.35
N TYR A 103 17.21 3.87 -14.90
CA TYR A 103 16.07 4.20 -14.05
C TYR A 103 15.96 3.24 -12.85
N TYR A 104 15.48 3.77 -11.73
CA TYR A 104 15.02 2.99 -10.59
C TYR A 104 13.49 3.01 -10.51
N GLY A 105 12.90 1.85 -10.23
CA GLY A 105 11.50 1.77 -9.82
C GLY A 105 11.36 2.06 -8.34
N MET A 106 10.33 2.80 -7.95
CA MET A 106 10.07 3.17 -6.58
C MET A 106 8.69 2.69 -6.15
N ALA A 107 8.61 2.14 -4.95
CA ALA A 107 7.35 1.79 -4.30
C ALA A 107 7.35 2.31 -2.87
N LEU A 108 6.44 3.23 -2.53
CA LEU A 108 6.23 3.69 -1.16
C LEU A 108 4.96 3.04 -0.62
N GLU A 109 5.07 2.11 0.33
CA GLU A 109 3.94 1.42 0.96
C GLU A 109 3.62 2.02 2.33
N PHE A 110 2.47 2.68 2.43
CA PHE A 110 1.94 3.33 3.62
C PHE A 110 1.12 2.36 4.46
N GLY A 111 1.16 2.49 5.79
CA GLY A 111 0.41 1.65 6.74
C GLY A 111 1.15 0.40 7.25
N ARG A 112 2.38 0.14 6.76
CA ARG A 112 3.25 -0.92 7.27
C ARG A 112 3.88 -0.52 8.63
N PRO A 113 4.19 -1.48 9.53
CA PRO A 113 4.07 -2.94 9.40
C PRO A 113 2.69 -3.51 9.83
N GLY A 114 1.60 -2.79 9.54
CA GLY A 114 0.25 -3.19 9.95
C GLY A 114 -0.40 -2.19 10.91
N VAL A 115 -0.01 -0.92 10.85
CA VAL A 115 -0.61 0.19 11.61
C VAL A 115 -1.76 0.85 10.84
N GLY A 116 -1.88 0.55 9.53
CA GLY A 116 -2.86 1.16 8.65
C GLY A 116 -2.53 2.61 8.33
N THR A 117 -3.25 3.18 7.37
CA THR A 117 -3.11 4.60 6.98
C THR A 117 -4.45 5.13 6.53
N ARG A 118 -4.70 6.42 6.72
CA ARG A 118 -5.77 7.08 5.97
C ARG A 118 -5.24 7.46 4.59
N ILE A 119 -6.10 7.43 3.58
CA ILE A 119 -5.69 7.78 2.21
C ILE A 119 -5.17 9.22 2.16
N GLY A 120 -5.79 10.14 2.91
CA GLY A 120 -5.35 11.53 3.00
C GLY A 120 -3.94 11.72 3.55
N ASP A 121 -3.44 10.83 4.41
CA ASP A 121 -2.07 10.93 4.95
C ASP A 121 -1.01 10.68 3.87
N VAL A 122 -1.37 9.98 2.79
CA VAL A 122 -0.49 9.72 1.64
C VAL A 122 -0.27 10.98 0.80
N GLU A 123 -1.18 11.96 0.87
CA GLU A 123 -1.16 13.18 0.06
C GLU A 123 0.11 14.01 0.23
N VAL A 124 0.66 14.05 1.44
CA VAL A 124 1.93 14.74 1.74
C VAL A 124 3.05 14.25 0.81
N PHE A 125 3.08 12.94 0.53
CA PHE A 125 4.06 12.35 -0.37
C PHE A 125 3.68 12.60 -1.82
N THR A 126 2.43 12.33 -2.22
CA THR A 126 2.03 12.44 -3.63
C THR A 126 2.13 13.88 -4.13
N THR A 127 1.76 14.87 -3.33
CA THR A 127 1.95 16.29 -3.69
C THR A 127 3.43 16.68 -3.80
N THR A 128 4.28 16.23 -2.87
CA THR A 128 5.74 16.45 -2.93
C THR A 128 6.35 15.82 -4.19
N LEU A 129 5.92 14.60 -4.54
CA LEU A 129 6.40 13.89 -5.73
C LEU A 129 5.91 14.56 -7.01
N ALA A 130 4.65 14.97 -7.07
CA ALA A 130 4.09 15.67 -8.22
C ALA A 130 4.79 17.01 -8.49
N GLN A 131 5.08 17.79 -7.43
CA GLN A 131 5.88 19.03 -7.53
C GLN A 131 7.31 18.78 -8.02
N ALA A 132 7.85 17.59 -7.79
CA ALA A 132 9.15 17.17 -8.31
C ALA A 132 9.07 16.66 -9.77
N GLY A 133 7.91 16.69 -10.41
CA GLY A 133 7.71 16.23 -11.77
C GLY A 133 7.66 14.71 -11.92
N ILE A 134 7.37 13.98 -10.84
CA ILE A 134 7.24 12.52 -10.88
C ILE A 134 5.95 12.12 -11.58
N GLU A 135 6.07 11.18 -12.52
CA GLU A 135 4.94 10.50 -13.14
C GLU A 135 4.55 9.26 -12.33
N PHE A 136 3.32 9.24 -11.80
CA PHE A 136 2.78 8.10 -11.09
C PHE A 136 2.41 6.95 -12.03
N GLU A 137 2.55 5.72 -11.56
CA GLU A 137 2.09 4.55 -12.31
C GLU A 137 0.58 4.64 -12.59
N PRO A 138 0.17 4.72 -13.87
CA PRO A 138 -1.24 4.93 -14.22
C PRO A 138 -2.14 3.75 -13.83
N ASN A 139 -1.60 2.53 -13.74
CA ASN A 139 -2.39 1.35 -13.37
C ASN A 139 -2.43 1.08 -11.86
N ASN A 140 -1.74 1.88 -11.04
CA ASN A 140 -1.75 1.68 -9.60
C ASN A 140 -3.10 2.16 -9.02
N PRO A 141 -3.77 1.37 -8.15
CA PRO A 141 -5.07 1.74 -7.59
C PRO A 141 -5.14 3.11 -6.90
N LEU A 142 -4.07 3.53 -6.21
CA LEU A 142 -4.00 4.82 -5.53
C LEU A 142 -3.97 5.99 -6.52
N THR A 143 -3.36 5.82 -7.69
CA THR A 143 -3.32 6.86 -8.75
C THR A 143 -4.72 7.28 -9.18
N TYR A 144 -5.67 6.34 -9.23
CA TYR A 144 -7.09 6.64 -9.55
C TYR A 144 -7.82 7.41 -8.44
N LEU A 145 -7.25 7.48 -7.24
CA LEU A 145 -7.80 8.25 -6.11
C LEU A 145 -7.30 9.69 -6.10
N MET A 146 -6.38 10.06 -6.99
CA MET A 146 -5.96 11.44 -7.18
C MET A 146 -7.04 12.23 -7.92
N GLU A 147 -7.26 13.47 -7.50
CA GLU A 147 -8.09 14.44 -8.22
C GLU A 147 -7.39 14.87 -9.51
N ASP A 148 -6.10 15.17 -9.42
CA ASP A 148 -5.21 15.43 -10.54
C ASP A 148 -3.83 14.82 -10.26
N VAL A 149 -3.40 13.91 -11.13
CA VAL A 149 -2.11 13.23 -11.04
C VAL A 149 -0.92 14.20 -11.14
N HIS A 150 -1.09 15.37 -11.76
CA HIS A 150 -0.03 16.38 -11.86
C HIS A 150 0.12 17.23 -10.59
N THR A 151 -0.89 17.23 -9.73
CA THR A 151 -0.82 17.91 -8.43
C THR A 151 -0.56 16.94 -7.29
N GLY A 152 -0.89 15.65 -7.48
CA GLY A 152 -0.81 14.63 -6.45
C GLY A 152 -1.86 14.78 -5.35
N VAL A 153 -2.85 15.67 -5.50
CA VAL A 153 -3.94 15.87 -4.55
C VAL A 153 -4.89 14.66 -4.58
N ILE A 154 -5.27 14.18 -3.39
CA ILE A 154 -6.22 13.06 -3.24
C ILE A 154 -7.65 13.60 -3.23
N LYS A 155 -8.58 12.90 -3.88
CA LYS A 155 -10.01 13.24 -3.90
C LYS A 155 -10.57 13.36 -2.49
N GLU A 156 -11.22 14.48 -2.19
CA GLU A 156 -11.73 14.80 -0.84
C GLU A 156 -12.61 13.69 -0.25
N GLU A 157 -13.49 13.10 -1.07
CA GLU A 157 -14.43 12.05 -0.67
C GLU A 157 -13.79 10.76 -0.13
N VAL A 158 -12.50 10.51 -0.41
CA VAL A 158 -11.81 9.29 0.01
C VAL A 158 -10.75 9.50 1.09
N ARG A 159 -10.40 10.76 1.40
CA ARG A 159 -9.26 11.10 2.28
C ARG A 159 -9.36 10.48 3.66
N ASN A 160 -10.59 10.38 4.19
CA ASN A 160 -10.83 9.87 5.54
C ASN A 160 -10.91 8.34 5.61
N GLU A 161 -10.97 7.64 4.48
CA GLU A 161 -11.02 6.18 4.46
C GLU A 161 -9.70 5.60 4.96
N LYS A 162 -9.79 4.72 5.98
CA LYS A 162 -8.64 4.02 6.54
C LYS A 162 -8.45 2.67 5.83
N VAL A 163 -7.23 2.40 5.39
CA VAL A 163 -6.85 1.14 4.71
C VAL A 163 -5.67 0.48 5.41
N LEU A 164 -5.50 -0.83 5.21
CA LEU A 164 -4.38 -1.58 5.78
C LEU A 164 -3.04 -1.15 5.19
N SER A 165 -2.96 -1.05 3.86
CA SER A 165 -1.85 -0.37 3.19
C SER A 165 -2.26 0.23 1.85
N ALA A 166 -1.50 1.21 1.39
CA ALA A 166 -1.61 1.82 0.06
C ALA A 166 -0.21 2.00 -0.51
N ILE A 167 -0.02 1.80 -1.82
CA ILE A 167 1.29 1.89 -2.46
C ILE A 167 1.28 3.02 -3.48
N VAL A 168 2.26 3.93 -3.40
CA VAL A 168 2.59 4.87 -4.48
C VAL A 168 3.73 4.27 -5.31
N GLU A 169 3.52 4.10 -6.61
CA GLU A 169 4.54 3.58 -7.54
C GLU A 169 4.90 4.58 -8.61
N PHE A 170 6.18 4.65 -8.95
CA PHE A 170 6.71 5.52 -10.01
C PHE A 170 8.13 5.07 -10.38
N VAL A 171 8.73 5.75 -11.36
CA VAL A 171 10.12 5.57 -11.76
C VAL A 171 10.89 6.88 -11.63
N ILE A 172 12.19 6.79 -11.32
CA ILE A 172 13.10 7.94 -11.29
C ILE A 172 14.35 7.63 -12.13
N PRO A 173 14.95 8.63 -12.79
CA PRO A 173 16.31 8.48 -13.33
C PRO A 173 17.30 8.16 -12.20
N GLU A 174 18.28 7.28 -12.46
CA GLU A 174 19.28 6.90 -11.44
C GLU A 174 20.06 8.10 -10.87
N ALA A 175 20.25 9.13 -11.69
CA ALA A 175 20.93 10.37 -11.31
C ALA A 175 20.14 11.21 -10.28
N GLN A 176 18.87 10.92 -10.05
CA GLN A 176 18.01 11.65 -9.11
C GLN A 176 17.87 10.97 -7.74
N LEU A 177 18.57 9.86 -7.48
CA LEU A 177 18.40 9.07 -6.26
C LEU A 177 18.59 9.89 -4.97
N GLU A 178 19.66 10.68 -4.87
CA GLU A 178 20.01 11.43 -3.68
C GLU A 178 18.99 12.55 -3.40
N ASP A 179 18.61 13.28 -4.45
CA ASP A 179 17.60 14.33 -4.39
C ASP A 179 16.22 13.74 -4.02
N PHE A 180 15.87 12.59 -4.59
CA PHE A 180 14.68 11.84 -4.24
C PHE A 180 14.66 11.43 -2.76
N VAL A 181 15.75 10.84 -2.25
CA VAL A 181 15.88 10.47 -0.83
C VAL A 181 15.70 11.69 0.08
N GLY A 182 16.26 12.84 -0.31
CA GLY A 182 16.05 14.12 0.39
C GLY A 182 14.58 14.51 0.46
N LYS A 183 13.86 14.45 -0.66
CA LYS A 183 12.42 14.75 -0.74
C LYS A 183 11.58 13.81 0.11
N ILE A 184 11.86 12.51 0.07
CA ILE A 184 11.17 11.51 0.89
C ILE A 184 11.38 11.76 2.38
N ARG A 185 12.61 12.07 2.80
CA ARG A 185 12.89 12.45 4.20
C ARG A 185 12.16 13.73 4.61
N GLY A 186 12.07 14.70 3.71
CA GLY A 186 11.29 15.92 3.90
C GLY A 186 9.80 15.63 4.11
N ALA A 187 9.18 14.89 3.19
CA ALA A 187 7.77 14.49 3.29
C ALA A 187 7.50 13.65 4.56
N ALA A 188 8.39 12.72 4.90
CA ALA A 188 8.30 11.90 6.09
C ALA A 188 8.24 12.72 7.39
N SER A 189 8.94 13.86 7.45
CA SER A 189 8.91 14.74 8.63
C SER A 189 7.56 15.42 8.88
N GLN A 190 6.67 15.43 7.87
CA GLN A 190 5.34 16.04 7.91
C GLN A 190 4.22 14.99 7.91
N ALA A 191 4.56 13.72 7.72
CA ALA A 191 3.61 12.62 7.59
C ALA A 191 2.99 12.23 8.94
N LYS A 192 1.70 11.88 8.91
CA LYS A 192 0.98 11.33 10.07
C LYS A 192 0.87 9.80 10.03
N CYS A 193 1.47 9.18 9.03
CA CYS A 193 1.44 7.74 8.79
C CYS A 193 2.85 7.16 8.79
N MET A 194 2.92 5.85 9.04
CA MET A 194 4.14 5.09 8.79
C MET A 194 4.16 4.59 7.36
N PHE A 195 5.35 4.55 6.76
CA PHE A 195 5.55 3.93 5.47
C PHE A 195 6.87 3.15 5.45
N SER A 196 6.90 2.15 4.59
CA SER A 196 8.12 1.51 4.11
C SER A 196 8.28 1.84 2.64
N TRP A 197 9.50 1.75 2.14
CA TRP A 197 9.75 1.96 0.72
C TRP A 197 10.64 0.86 0.16
N GLY A 198 10.43 0.55 -1.12
CA GLY A 198 11.20 -0.38 -1.91
C GLY A 198 11.78 0.32 -3.12
N ILE A 199 12.99 -0.10 -3.49
CA ILE A 199 13.66 0.29 -4.73
C ILE A 199 13.80 -0.94 -5.63
N VAL A 200 13.46 -0.76 -6.90
CA VAL A 200 13.63 -1.75 -7.96
C VAL A 200 14.79 -1.28 -8.81
N ALA A 201 15.85 -2.08 -8.84
CA ALA A 201 17.04 -1.82 -9.63
C ALA A 201 17.43 -3.08 -10.42
N ARG A 202 18.14 -2.88 -11.53
CA ARG A 202 18.69 -3.97 -12.33
C ARG A 202 20.13 -4.22 -11.92
N TYR A 203 20.52 -5.50 -11.91
CA TYR A 203 21.93 -5.85 -11.82
C TYR A 203 22.67 -5.40 -13.09
N GLU A 204 23.89 -4.91 -12.90
CA GLU A 204 24.81 -4.65 -14.00
C GLU A 204 25.32 -5.96 -14.62
N PRO A 205 25.81 -5.95 -15.88
CA PRO A 205 26.30 -7.16 -16.54
C PRO A 205 27.41 -7.90 -15.78
N ASP A 206 28.16 -7.19 -14.92
CA ASP A 206 29.20 -7.75 -14.05
C ASP A 206 28.64 -8.33 -12.73
N GLY A 207 27.33 -8.30 -12.53
CA GLY A 207 26.65 -8.81 -11.35
C GLY A 207 26.62 -7.85 -10.16
N THR A 208 27.10 -6.61 -10.34
CA THR A 208 27.04 -5.58 -9.28
C THR A 208 25.66 -4.92 -9.20
N LEU A 209 25.40 -4.28 -8.06
CA LEU A 209 24.18 -3.51 -7.80
C LEU A 209 24.55 -2.16 -7.15
N PRO A 210 25.05 -1.18 -7.94
CA PRO A 210 25.66 0.05 -7.41
C PRO A 210 24.76 0.88 -6.47
N VAL A 211 23.44 0.78 -6.65
CA VAL A 211 22.47 1.47 -5.79
C VAL A 211 22.59 1.11 -4.30
N VAL A 212 23.08 -0.09 -3.97
CA VAL A 212 23.26 -0.52 -2.57
C VAL A 212 24.32 0.34 -1.88
N GLU A 213 25.45 0.60 -2.55
CA GLU A 213 26.53 1.43 -2.00
C GLU A 213 26.09 2.89 -1.89
N ARG A 214 25.42 3.42 -2.91
CA ARG A 214 24.87 4.79 -2.90
C ARG A 214 23.87 5.00 -1.75
N LEU A 215 22.99 4.02 -1.49
CA LEU A 215 22.05 4.09 -0.37
C LEU A 215 22.78 4.04 0.99
N ALA A 216 23.85 3.23 1.10
CA ALA A 216 24.66 3.17 2.31
C ALA A 216 25.37 4.51 2.59
N GLU A 217 25.88 5.20 1.57
CA GLU A 217 26.46 6.56 1.70
C GLU A 217 25.44 7.58 2.20
N LEU A 218 24.16 7.39 1.89
CA LEU A 218 23.04 8.20 2.40
C LEU A 218 22.58 7.77 3.81
N GLY A 219 23.21 6.77 4.41
CA GLY A 219 22.85 6.22 5.72
C GLY A 219 21.61 5.33 5.69
N ILE A 220 21.38 4.61 4.60
CA ILE A 220 20.24 3.70 4.42
C ILE A 220 20.75 2.28 4.24
N ASP A 221 20.48 1.44 5.24
CA ASP A 221 20.84 0.03 5.21
C ASP A 221 19.89 -0.77 4.31
N VAL A 222 20.45 -1.44 3.31
CA VAL A 222 19.69 -2.33 2.42
C VAL A 222 19.68 -3.76 3.00
N PRO A 223 18.50 -4.37 3.23
CA PRO A 223 18.41 -5.75 3.70
C PRO A 223 19.06 -6.73 2.72
N ARG A 224 19.72 -7.78 3.25
CA ARG A 224 20.28 -8.85 2.41
C ARG A 224 19.22 -9.65 1.66
N ASN A 225 18.02 -9.75 2.22
CA ASN A 225 16.91 -10.47 1.63
C ASN A 225 16.21 -9.57 0.61
N MET A 226 16.43 -9.83 -0.68
CA MET A 226 15.82 -9.09 -1.78
C MET A 226 14.95 -10.01 -2.62
N LYS A 227 13.92 -9.45 -3.24
CA LYS A 227 13.16 -10.16 -4.27
C LYS A 227 13.91 -10.03 -5.60
N VAL A 228 14.54 -11.11 -6.03
CA VAL A 228 15.31 -11.14 -7.28
C VAL A 228 14.44 -11.72 -8.40
N ASN A 229 14.21 -10.91 -9.45
CA ASN A 229 13.70 -11.42 -10.71
C ASN A 229 14.89 -11.98 -11.52
N VAL A 230 14.87 -13.28 -11.82
CA VAL A 230 15.95 -14.02 -12.48
C VAL A 230 15.97 -13.88 -14.01
N GLY A 231 15.01 -13.13 -14.60
CA GLY A 231 15.04 -12.79 -16.02
C GLY A 231 14.64 -13.91 -16.98
N LEU A 232 13.90 -14.91 -16.51
CA LEU A 232 13.50 -16.06 -17.34
C LEU A 232 12.38 -15.73 -18.34
N GLY A 233 11.57 -14.70 -18.10
CA GLY A 233 10.43 -14.31 -18.93
C GLY A 233 10.79 -13.78 -20.32
N ARG A 234 11.99 -13.22 -20.50
CA ARG A 234 12.51 -12.56 -21.72
C ARG A 234 11.53 -11.50 -22.28
N PRO A 235 11.79 -10.19 -22.08
CA PRO A 235 10.86 -9.15 -22.48
C PRO A 235 10.68 -9.12 -24.00
N LYS A 236 9.45 -8.78 -24.44
CA LYS A 236 9.11 -8.66 -25.86
C LYS A 236 9.53 -7.33 -26.49
N GLY A 237 10.13 -6.42 -25.71
CA GLY A 237 10.56 -5.08 -26.13
C GLY A 237 11.97 -4.76 -25.65
N GLU A 238 12.50 -3.61 -26.07
CA GLU A 238 13.87 -3.16 -25.76
C GLU A 238 14.09 -2.88 -24.26
N ASP A 239 15.34 -3.07 -23.85
CA ASP A 239 15.91 -2.82 -22.52
C ASP A 239 15.86 -1.35 -22.06
#